data_AF-A0A0G1ZKE1-F1
#
_entry.id   AF-A0A0G1ZKE1-F1
#
_cell.length_a   1.000
_cell.length_b   1.000
_cell.length_c   1.000
_cell.angle_alpha   90.00
_cell.angle_beta   90.00
_cell.angle_gamma   90.00
#
_symmetry.space_group_name_H-M   'P 1'
#
loop_
_entity.id
_entity.type
_entity.pdbx_description
1 polymer ?
#
loop_
_entity_poly.entity_id
_entity_poly.type
_entity_poly.pdbx_seq_one_letter_code
_entity_poly.pdbx_strand_id
1 'polypeptide(L)'
;MAGRRFRSLSLGLRKTILKPLTGFAPFRKFNKSQKFYSRFQLDNSRTMYKKSHANFLTGFTLLETIVALGIILGGISGAFGLALQGLSSASVAKNKLVAANLAEEGIELVRRIRDNNTIADISDGFYDGSPEWTAGIGSAADCNQQYKIDVSNSALLSYDMTPLRLDSATGLYTHSVGAETPFRRVVEITRSSTCFEPMPGVDSSNQFRVRSKVYWTERGVAKEVVLDEILFNWR
;
A
#
# COMPACT_ATOMS: atom_id res chain seq x y z
N MET A 1 42.58 9.42 -48.91
CA MET A 1 41.71 10.49 -49.43
C MET A 1 40.74 10.89 -48.33
N ALA A 2 41.05 11.99 -47.63
CA ALA A 2 40.21 13.21 -47.50
C ALA A 2 38.85 12.95 -46.81
N GLY A 3 38.59 13.31 -45.55
CA GLY A 3 39.06 14.45 -44.78
C GLY A 3 38.02 15.58 -44.82
N ARG A 4 37.00 15.54 -43.94
CA ARG A 4 36.15 16.71 -43.64
C ARG A 4 36.09 16.96 -42.14
N ARG A 5 36.70 18.08 -41.75
CA ARG A 5 36.69 18.68 -40.42
C ARG A 5 35.34 19.33 -40.17
N PHE A 6 34.74 19.11 -39.00
CA PHE A 6 33.73 20.02 -38.44
C PHE A 6 34.34 20.76 -37.24
N ARG A 7 34.34 22.09 -37.32
CA ARG A 7 34.85 23.01 -36.31
C ARG A 7 33.80 23.22 -35.21
N SER A 8 34.29 23.35 -33.98
CA SER A 8 33.53 23.78 -32.82
C SER A 8 33.08 25.23 -32.94
N LEU A 9 31.86 25.52 -32.46
CA LEU A 9 31.35 26.87 -32.25
C LEU A 9 31.00 27.00 -30.76
N SER A 10 31.88 27.72 -30.06
CA SER A 10 31.66 28.29 -28.73
C SER A 10 30.71 29.49 -28.86
N LEU A 11 29.59 29.49 -28.14
CA LEU A 11 28.80 30.69 -27.90
C LEU A 11 28.84 31.03 -26.42
N GLY A 12 29.51 32.15 -26.13
CA GLY A 12 29.71 32.69 -24.80
C GLY A 12 28.49 33.38 -24.22
N LEU A 13 28.33 33.19 -22.91
CA LEU A 13 27.46 33.94 -22.00
C LEU A 13 27.76 35.45 -22.08
N ARG A 14 26.74 36.28 -22.35
CA ARG A 14 26.81 37.72 -22.11
C ARG A 14 26.10 38.07 -20.79
N LYS A 15 26.91 38.47 -19.80
CA LYS A 15 26.50 39.20 -18.60
C LYS A 15 26.13 40.65 -18.99
N THR A 16 24.95 41.11 -18.59
CA THR A 16 24.58 42.54 -18.63
C THR A 16 24.74 43.11 -17.21
N ILE A 17 25.76 43.95 -17.04
CA ILE A 17 26.03 44.74 -15.82
C ILE A 17 25.72 46.21 -16.12
N LEU A 18 25.09 46.86 -15.14
CA LEU A 18 24.63 48.25 -15.09
C LEU A 18 25.74 49.29 -15.38
N LYS A 19 25.36 50.45 -15.92
CA LYS A 19 26.19 51.67 -15.94
C LYS A 19 25.50 52.81 -15.16
N PRO A 20 26.25 53.58 -14.35
CA PRO A 20 25.74 54.73 -13.60
C PRO A 20 25.86 56.03 -14.42
N LEU A 21 25.08 57.05 -14.07
CA LEU A 21 25.27 58.42 -14.53
C LEU A 21 25.29 59.37 -13.34
N THR A 22 26.50 59.86 -13.03
CA THR A 22 26.77 61.05 -12.23
C THR A 22 27.03 62.22 -13.17
N GLY A 23 26.50 63.41 -12.84
CA GLY A 23 26.76 64.63 -13.61
C GLY A 23 26.02 65.84 -13.05
N PHE A 24 26.67 66.56 -12.13
CA PHE A 24 26.29 67.88 -11.61
C PHE A 24 26.73 68.98 -12.61
N ALA A 25 25.89 69.99 -12.90
CA ALA A 25 26.02 71.42 -12.54
C ALA A 25 25.72 72.31 -13.78
N PRO A 26 25.53 73.66 -13.71
CA PRO A 26 25.41 74.56 -12.57
C PRO A 26 24.18 75.52 -12.59
N PHE A 27 24.05 76.30 -11.52
CA PHE A 27 23.08 77.37 -11.28
C PHE A 27 23.18 78.56 -12.25
N ARG A 28 22.03 79.05 -12.73
CA ARG A 28 21.89 80.36 -13.41
C ARG A 28 21.04 81.29 -12.52
N LYS A 29 21.65 82.34 -11.98
CA LYS A 29 20.96 83.47 -11.33
C LYS A 29 20.37 84.39 -12.40
N PHE A 30 19.13 84.85 -12.26
CA PHE A 30 18.50 86.08 -12.81
C PHE A 30 17.00 85.98 -12.42
N ASN A 31 16.21 86.98 -12.03
CA ASN A 31 16.33 88.37 -11.60
C ASN A 31 14.90 88.77 -11.13
N LYS A 32 14.78 89.69 -10.17
CA LYS A 32 13.48 90.22 -9.72
C LYS A 32 12.82 90.98 -10.87
N SER A 33 11.59 90.60 -11.22
CA SER A 33 10.63 91.49 -11.89
C SER A 33 9.21 91.01 -11.60
N GLN A 34 8.35 91.95 -11.29
CA GLN A 34 7.06 91.79 -10.63
C GLN A 34 5.92 91.40 -11.59
N LYS A 35 4.78 91.06 -10.97
CA LYS A 35 3.39 91.15 -11.47
C LYS A 35 3.04 90.04 -12.50
N PHE A 36 1.92 89.32 -12.46
CA PHE A 36 0.65 89.46 -11.76
C PHE A 36 -0.18 88.17 -12.01
N TYR A 37 -0.68 87.55 -10.92
CA TYR A 37 -2.00 86.92 -10.78
C TYR A 37 -2.25 85.57 -11.46
N SER A 38 -2.46 84.56 -10.62
CA SER A 38 -3.78 83.94 -10.53
C SER A 38 -3.89 83.06 -9.27
N ARG A 39 -4.84 83.42 -8.40
CA ARG A 39 -5.61 82.58 -7.46
C ARG A 39 -4.89 81.33 -6.93
N PHE A 40 -4.24 81.48 -5.79
CA PHE A 40 -4.04 80.36 -4.87
C PHE A 40 -5.35 80.17 -4.08
N GLN A 41 -6.33 79.50 -4.70
CA GLN A 41 -7.38 78.85 -3.91
C GLN A 41 -6.74 77.57 -3.38
N LEU A 42 -6.50 77.54 -2.07
CA LEU A 42 -6.31 76.29 -1.36
C LEU A 42 -7.59 75.49 -1.59
N ASP A 43 -7.54 74.53 -2.52
CA ASP A 43 -8.51 73.46 -2.54
C ASP A 43 -8.28 72.66 -1.25
N ASN A 44 -9.00 73.09 -0.22
CA ASN A 44 -9.13 72.35 1.02
C ASN A 44 -10.12 71.23 0.73
N SER A 45 -9.71 70.28 -0.12
CA SER A 45 -10.41 69.03 -0.34
C SER A 45 -10.23 68.20 0.92
N ARG A 46 -10.94 68.60 1.97
CA ARG A 46 -11.42 67.65 2.97
C ARG A 46 -12.31 66.70 2.18
N THR A 47 -11.72 65.68 1.57
CA THR A 47 -12.45 64.50 1.14
C THR A 47 -13.06 63.95 2.41
N MET A 48 -14.30 64.35 2.67
CA MET A 48 -15.15 63.73 3.67
C MET A 48 -15.25 62.28 3.26
N TYR A 49 -14.41 61.43 3.86
CA TYR A 49 -14.71 60.02 3.95
C TYR A 49 -15.97 59.94 4.82
N LYS A 50 -17.14 60.00 4.17
CA LYS A 50 -18.43 59.74 4.82
C LYS A 50 -18.30 58.33 5.39
N LYS A 51 -18.02 58.24 6.69
CA LYS A 51 -18.06 56.99 7.44
C LYS A 51 -19.52 56.57 7.44
N SER A 52 -19.90 55.74 6.46
CA SER A 52 -21.21 55.10 6.43
C SER A 52 -21.38 54.34 7.73
N HIS A 53 -22.21 54.84 8.64
CA HIS A 53 -22.70 54.05 9.76
C HIS A 53 -23.79 53.15 9.19
N ALA A 54 -23.35 52.07 8.53
CA ALA A 54 -24.22 50.95 8.24
C ALA A 54 -24.61 50.36 9.59
N ASN A 55 -25.82 50.71 10.06
CA ASN A 55 -26.45 50.02 11.17
C ASN A 55 -26.75 48.59 10.69
N PHE A 56 -25.78 47.68 10.83
CA PHE A 56 -25.96 46.25 10.55
C PHE A 56 -26.71 45.60 11.70
N LEU A 57 -28.02 45.81 11.82
CA LEU A 57 -28.76 45.20 12.91
C LEU A 57 -30.12 44.68 12.43
N THR A 58 -30.30 43.38 12.65
CA THR A 58 -31.53 42.56 12.66
C THR A 58 -31.92 41.74 11.41
N GLY A 59 -31.28 41.91 10.26
CA GLY A 59 -31.49 41.05 9.07
C GLY A 59 -30.38 40.03 8.76
N PHE A 60 -29.20 40.18 9.38
CA PHE A 60 -28.00 39.40 9.04
C PHE A 60 -27.81 38.11 9.86
N THR A 61 -28.46 37.95 11.01
CA THR A 61 -28.26 36.78 11.90
C THR A 61 -28.97 35.51 11.40
N LEU A 62 -30.12 35.63 10.73
CA LEU A 62 -30.84 34.47 10.17
C LEU A 62 -30.08 33.88 8.97
N LEU A 63 -29.62 34.72 8.05
CA LEU A 63 -28.83 34.23 6.90
C LEU A 63 -27.49 33.64 7.37
N GLU A 64 -26.82 34.30 8.31
CA GLU A 64 -25.57 33.81 8.90
C GLU A 64 -25.75 32.46 9.61
N THR A 65 -26.83 32.27 10.39
CA THR A 65 -27.11 30.98 11.03
C THR A 65 -27.43 29.89 10.02
N ILE A 66 -28.16 30.18 8.93
CA ILE A 66 -28.41 29.23 7.85
C ILE A 66 -27.10 28.81 7.18
N VAL A 67 -26.22 29.78 6.89
CA VAL A 67 -24.91 29.51 6.29
C VAL A 67 -24.01 28.72 7.27
N ALA A 68 -23.98 29.10 8.54
CA ALA A 68 -23.21 28.40 9.58
C ALA A 68 -23.70 26.95 9.76
N LEU A 69 -25.01 26.73 9.81
CA LEU A 69 -25.60 25.39 9.82
C LEU A 69 -25.21 24.59 8.56
N GLY A 70 -25.23 25.23 7.39
CA GLY A 70 -24.78 24.59 6.14
C GLY A 70 -23.33 24.11 6.22
N ILE A 71 -22.42 24.94 6.74
CA ILE A 71 -21.01 24.59 6.92
C ILE A 71 -20.86 23.44 7.93
N ILE A 72 -21.57 23.49 9.06
CA ILE A 72 -21.54 22.44 10.10
C ILE A 72 -22.05 21.12 9.54
N LEU A 73 -23.20 21.13 8.85
CA LEU A 73 -23.78 19.92 8.26
C LEU A 73 -22.87 19.33 7.18
N GLY A 74 -22.25 20.17 6.35
CA GLY A 74 -21.25 19.74 5.37
C GLY A 74 -20.04 19.09 6.05
N GLY A 75 -19.52 19.71 7.11
CA GLY A 75 -18.41 19.19 7.89
C GLY A 75 -18.71 17.83 8.54
N ILE A 76 -19.87 17.70 9.20
CA ILE A 76 -20.31 16.45 9.83
C ILE A 76 -20.49 15.36 8.78
N SER A 77 -21.12 15.66 7.65
CA SER A 77 -21.35 14.69 6.57
C SER A 77 -20.03 14.17 5.99
N GLY A 78 -19.06 15.06 5.79
CA GLY A 78 -17.72 14.68 5.33
C GLY A 78 -16.99 13.77 6.33
N ALA A 79 -16.99 14.15 7.61
CA ALA A 79 -16.37 13.35 8.67
C ALA A 79 -17.04 11.97 8.81
N PHE A 80 -18.37 11.92 8.73
CA PHE A 80 -19.13 10.68 8.79
C PHE A 80 -18.84 9.76 7.61
N GLY A 81 -18.75 10.30 6.39
CA GLY A 81 -18.37 9.54 5.20
C GLY A 81 -17.00 8.88 5.33
N LEU A 82 -16.01 9.61 5.86
CA LEU A 82 -14.68 9.06 6.14
C LEU A 82 -14.71 7.95 7.20
N ALA A 83 -15.52 8.10 8.25
CA ALA A 83 -15.67 7.09 9.28
C ALA A 83 -16.23 5.77 8.72
N LEU A 84 -17.26 5.85 7.86
CA LEU A 84 -17.83 4.68 7.20
C LEU A 84 -16.82 3.99 6.26
N GLN A 85 -16.03 4.77 5.52
CA GLN A 85 -14.96 4.25 4.68
C GLN A 85 -13.87 3.56 5.51
N GLY A 86 -13.52 4.13 6.68
CA GLY A 86 -12.59 3.53 7.63
C GLY A 86 -13.06 2.17 8.13
N LEU A 87 -14.33 2.06 8.55
CA LEU A 87 -14.93 0.80 9.00
C LEU A 87 -14.92 -0.27 7.90
N SER A 88 -15.26 0.14 6.68
CA SER A 88 -15.19 -0.73 5.50
C SER A 88 -13.76 -1.24 5.27
N SER A 89 -12.78 -0.36 5.35
CA SER A 89 -11.36 -0.70 5.11
C SER A 89 -10.82 -1.62 6.20
N ALA A 90 -11.22 -1.39 7.46
CA ALA A 90 -10.86 -2.25 8.59
C ALA A 90 -11.38 -3.68 8.44
N SER A 91 -12.61 -3.86 7.94
CA SER A 91 -13.16 -5.20 7.65
C SER A 91 -12.33 -5.95 6.61
N VAL A 92 -11.97 -5.27 5.51
CA VAL A 92 -11.14 -5.86 4.44
C VAL A 92 -9.76 -6.22 4.96
N ALA A 93 -9.14 -5.32 5.72
CA ALA A 93 -7.83 -5.56 6.33
C ALA A 93 -7.87 -6.76 7.29
N LYS A 94 -8.93 -6.88 8.10
CA LYS A 94 -9.13 -8.02 9.00
C LYS A 94 -9.17 -9.34 8.23
N ASN A 95 -10.01 -9.43 7.20
CA ASN A 95 -10.15 -10.68 6.43
C ASN A 95 -8.86 -11.03 5.68
N LYS A 96 -8.16 -10.04 5.14
CA LYS A 96 -6.84 -10.25 4.51
C LYS A 96 -5.80 -10.75 5.52
N LEU A 97 -5.79 -10.21 6.74
CA LEU A 97 -4.88 -10.66 7.79
C LEU A 97 -5.18 -12.11 8.21
N VAL A 98 -6.46 -12.45 8.39
CA VAL A 98 -6.86 -13.84 8.68
C VAL A 98 -6.42 -14.77 7.55
N ALA A 99 -6.70 -14.42 6.29
CA ALA A 99 -6.30 -15.22 5.13
C ALA A 99 -4.77 -15.40 5.03
N ALA A 100 -3.98 -14.37 5.35
CA ALA A 100 -2.53 -14.47 5.38
C ALA A 100 -2.03 -15.44 6.47
N ASN A 101 -2.54 -15.32 7.70
CA ASN A 101 -2.18 -16.26 8.77
C ASN A 101 -2.59 -17.70 8.45
N LEU A 102 -3.77 -17.90 7.83
CA LEU A 102 -4.21 -19.22 7.37
C LEU A 102 -3.32 -19.79 6.25
N ALA A 103 -2.81 -18.91 5.37
CA ALA A 103 -1.88 -19.30 4.34
C ALA A 103 -0.54 -19.73 4.95
N GLU A 104 0.01 -18.95 5.89
CA GLU A 104 1.23 -19.28 6.63
C GLU A 104 1.08 -20.61 7.37
N GLU A 105 -0.02 -20.79 8.11
CA GLU A 105 -0.33 -22.05 8.79
C GLU A 105 -0.34 -23.24 7.82
N GLY A 106 -0.84 -23.08 6.59
CA GLY A 106 -0.81 -24.13 5.58
C GLY A 106 0.61 -24.59 5.22
N ILE A 107 1.57 -23.66 5.14
CA ILE A 107 2.99 -23.97 4.89
C ILE A 107 3.61 -24.62 6.15
N GLU A 108 3.33 -24.07 7.34
CA GLU A 108 3.81 -24.62 8.60
C GLU A 108 3.36 -26.07 8.83
N LEU A 109 2.13 -26.41 8.44
CA LEU A 109 1.62 -27.78 8.56
C LEU A 109 2.39 -28.76 7.66
N VAL A 110 2.77 -28.35 6.44
CA VAL A 110 3.63 -29.17 5.57
C VAL A 110 5.05 -29.26 6.13
N ARG A 111 5.59 -28.15 6.63
CA ARG A 111 6.90 -28.12 7.29
C ARG A 111 6.93 -29.05 8.51
N ARG A 112 5.85 -29.07 9.30
CA ARG A 112 5.70 -29.99 10.44
C ARG A 112 5.79 -31.45 10.02
N ILE A 113 5.16 -31.84 8.91
CA ILE A 113 5.26 -33.22 8.40
C ILE A 113 6.72 -33.54 8.06
N ARG A 114 7.39 -32.64 7.31
CA ARG A 114 8.80 -32.78 6.93
C ARG A 114 9.70 -32.94 8.16
N ASP A 115 9.54 -32.05 9.14
CA ASP A 115 10.36 -32.01 10.34
C ASP A 115 10.11 -33.23 11.22
N ASN A 116 8.86 -33.70 11.33
CA ASN A 116 8.55 -34.94 12.03
C ASN A 116 9.22 -36.15 11.37
N ASN A 117 9.21 -36.24 10.03
CA ASN A 117 9.90 -37.32 9.31
C ASN A 117 11.41 -37.28 9.58
N THR A 118 11.97 -36.07 9.52
CA THR A 118 13.38 -35.80 9.79
C THR A 118 13.73 -36.24 11.22
N ILE A 119 12.94 -35.86 12.23
CA ILE A 119 13.16 -36.28 13.63
C ILE A 119 12.98 -37.79 13.82
N ALA A 120 12.02 -38.42 13.14
CA ALA A 120 11.77 -39.85 13.25
C ALA A 120 12.97 -40.69 12.78
N ASP A 121 13.61 -40.29 11.68
CA ASP A 121 14.79 -40.93 11.08
C ASP A 121 16.06 -40.87 11.95
N ILE A 122 16.06 -40.11 13.05
CA ILE A 122 17.19 -40.10 14.01
C ILE A 122 16.81 -40.66 15.38
N SER A 123 15.56 -41.10 15.54
CA SER A 123 15.00 -41.44 16.86
C SER A 123 15.56 -42.73 17.47
N ASP A 124 16.12 -43.62 16.65
CA ASP A 124 16.77 -44.87 17.07
C ASP A 124 18.30 -44.75 17.21
N GLY A 125 18.85 -43.55 16.99
CA GLY A 125 20.27 -43.25 17.09
C GLY A 125 21.09 -43.67 15.86
N PHE A 126 20.46 -44.16 14.79
CA PHE A 126 21.10 -44.46 13.52
C PHE A 126 20.39 -43.72 12.40
N TYR A 127 21.15 -43.24 11.42
CA TYR A 127 20.58 -42.58 10.25
C TYR A 127 20.46 -43.60 9.13
N ASP A 128 19.25 -44.07 8.82
CA ASP A 128 19.02 -45.02 7.74
C ASP A 128 18.20 -44.44 6.57
N GLY A 129 17.74 -43.18 6.69
CA GLY A 129 16.90 -42.52 5.72
C GLY A 129 15.44 -42.94 5.81
N SER A 130 15.00 -43.51 6.94
CA SER A 130 13.66 -44.03 7.14
C SER A 130 12.98 -43.43 8.40
N PRO A 131 11.82 -42.75 8.25
CA PRO A 131 11.14 -42.43 7.00
C PRO A 131 11.89 -41.36 6.19
N GLU A 132 11.76 -41.40 4.86
CA GLU A 132 12.25 -40.32 4.00
C GLU A 132 11.69 -38.97 4.47
N TRP A 133 12.46 -37.89 4.38
CA TRP A 133 12.04 -36.54 4.80
C TRP A 133 10.74 -36.07 4.11
N THR A 134 10.43 -36.63 2.93
CA THR A 134 9.21 -36.36 2.16
C THR A 134 8.08 -37.36 2.35
N ALA A 135 8.20 -38.31 3.28
CA ALA A 135 7.16 -39.31 3.53
C ALA A 135 5.82 -38.63 3.86
N GLY A 136 4.75 -39.04 3.17
CA GLY A 136 3.43 -38.42 3.31
C GLY A 136 3.28 -37.02 2.69
N ILE A 137 4.31 -36.49 2.01
CA ILE A 137 4.31 -35.18 1.35
C ILE A 137 4.21 -35.36 -0.17
N GLY A 138 3.03 -35.75 -0.64
CA GLY A 138 2.65 -35.84 -2.04
C GLY A 138 3.59 -36.62 -2.98
N SER A 139 3.19 -36.73 -4.24
CA SER A 139 3.95 -37.49 -5.24
C SER A 139 5.01 -36.62 -5.93
N ALA A 140 6.19 -37.19 -6.20
CA ALA A 140 7.20 -36.56 -7.05
C ALA A 140 6.81 -36.50 -8.54
N ALA A 141 5.77 -37.24 -8.95
CA ALA A 141 5.31 -37.29 -10.33
C ALA A 141 4.28 -36.20 -10.67
N ASP A 142 3.61 -35.61 -9.67
CA ASP A 142 2.47 -34.73 -9.89
C ASP A 142 2.84 -33.26 -9.74
N CYS A 143 2.41 -32.45 -10.72
CA CYS A 143 2.72 -31.02 -10.78
C CYS A 143 1.72 -30.12 -10.06
N ASN A 144 0.48 -30.59 -9.91
CA ASN A 144 -0.65 -29.78 -9.45
C ASN A 144 -1.43 -30.50 -8.36
N GLN A 145 -0.74 -31.21 -7.46
CA GLN A 145 -1.43 -31.94 -6.40
C GLN A 145 -1.90 -30.95 -5.33
N GLN A 146 -3.21 -30.95 -5.10
CA GLN A 146 -3.88 -30.03 -4.21
C GLN A 146 -4.39 -30.76 -2.98
N TYR A 147 -4.09 -30.19 -1.82
CA TYR A 147 -4.40 -30.78 -0.54
C TYR A 147 -5.20 -29.84 0.34
N LYS A 148 -5.95 -30.46 1.24
CA LYS A 148 -6.42 -29.85 2.48
C LYS A 148 -5.68 -30.48 3.65
N ILE A 149 -5.41 -29.66 4.64
CA ILE A 149 -4.77 -30.02 5.89
C ILE A 149 -5.20 -29.01 6.93
N ASP A 150 -5.28 -29.41 8.18
CA ASP A 150 -5.50 -28.53 9.32
C ASP A 150 -4.67 -29.01 10.52
N VAL A 151 -4.71 -28.24 11.60
CA VAL A 151 -3.98 -28.53 12.84
C VAL A 151 -4.36 -29.85 13.50
N SER A 152 -5.58 -30.34 13.28
CA SER A 152 -6.10 -31.57 13.89
C SER A 152 -5.70 -32.83 13.13
N ASN A 153 -5.21 -32.68 11.89
CA ASN A 153 -4.81 -33.78 11.04
C ASN A 153 -3.30 -33.79 10.80
N SER A 154 -2.71 -34.98 10.82
CA SER A 154 -1.29 -35.20 10.53
C SER A 154 -1.03 -35.58 9.07
N ALA A 155 -2.08 -35.81 8.28
CA ALA A 155 -1.99 -36.27 6.90
C ALA A 155 -2.55 -35.23 5.91
N LEU A 156 -1.93 -35.16 4.74
CA LEU A 156 -2.44 -34.43 3.59
C LEU A 156 -3.62 -35.20 2.99
N LEU A 157 -4.78 -34.57 2.91
CA LEU A 157 -5.97 -35.13 2.26
C LEU A 157 -6.21 -34.42 0.93
N SER A 158 -6.78 -35.12 -0.06
CA SER A 158 -7.15 -34.51 -1.34
C SER A 158 -8.06 -33.30 -1.11
N TYR A 159 -7.75 -32.19 -1.81
CA TYR A 159 -8.57 -31.00 -1.76
C TYR A 159 -9.97 -31.27 -2.34
N ASP A 160 -11.01 -30.89 -1.60
CA ASP A 160 -12.42 -31.11 -1.95
C ASP A 160 -13.25 -29.82 -1.87
N MET A 161 -12.57 -28.67 -1.91
CA MET A 161 -13.17 -27.34 -1.78
C MET A 161 -13.88 -27.06 -0.45
N THR A 162 -13.74 -27.90 0.58
CA THR A 162 -14.38 -27.65 1.87
C THR A 162 -13.91 -26.33 2.52
N PRO A 163 -14.83 -25.51 3.07
CA PRO A 163 -14.45 -24.33 3.82
C PRO A 163 -13.76 -24.70 5.14
N LEU A 164 -12.91 -23.80 5.62
CA LEU A 164 -12.40 -23.86 6.97
C LEU A 164 -13.51 -23.49 7.95
N ARG A 165 -13.51 -24.17 9.09
CA ARG A 165 -14.45 -24.01 10.18
C ARG A 165 -13.70 -23.49 11.40
N LEU A 166 -14.26 -22.53 12.11
CA LEU A 166 -13.68 -21.97 13.33
C LEU A 166 -14.29 -22.66 14.54
N ASP A 167 -13.47 -23.40 15.27
CA ASP A 167 -13.86 -23.97 16.55
C ASP A 167 -13.85 -22.87 17.63
N SER A 168 -15.01 -22.59 18.21
CA SER A 168 -15.14 -21.58 19.26
C SER A 168 -14.49 -21.97 20.59
N ALA A 169 -14.23 -23.26 20.82
CA ALA A 169 -13.60 -23.73 22.05
C ALA A 169 -12.09 -23.53 22.03
N THR A 170 -11.44 -23.80 20.89
CA THR A 170 -9.99 -23.73 20.74
C THR A 170 -9.51 -22.45 20.04
N GLY A 171 -10.39 -21.78 19.29
CA GLY A 171 -10.03 -20.65 18.43
C GLY A 171 -9.27 -21.05 17.16
N LEU A 172 -9.23 -22.36 16.84
CA LEU A 172 -8.47 -22.91 15.72
C LEU A 172 -9.35 -23.12 14.48
N TYR A 173 -8.74 -22.99 13.31
CA TYR A 173 -9.39 -23.31 12.04
C TYR A 173 -9.16 -24.79 11.71
N THR A 174 -10.25 -25.51 11.44
CA THR A 174 -10.24 -26.94 11.09
C THR A 174 -11.17 -27.22 9.92
N HIS A 175 -11.08 -28.39 9.30
CA HIS A 175 -12.04 -28.83 8.29
C HIS A 175 -13.23 -29.61 8.86
N SER A 176 -13.18 -30.01 10.13
CA SER A 176 -14.12 -30.97 10.74
C SER A 176 -15.03 -30.38 11.82
N VAL A 177 -14.55 -29.42 12.61
CA VAL A 177 -15.23 -28.92 13.82
C VAL A 177 -15.40 -27.40 13.76
N GLY A 178 -16.54 -26.90 14.27
CA GLY A 178 -16.78 -25.47 14.45
C GLY A 178 -17.78 -24.87 13.47
N ALA A 179 -17.86 -23.55 13.43
CA ALA A 179 -18.74 -22.79 12.54
C ALA A 179 -18.07 -22.55 11.18
N GLU A 180 -18.80 -22.71 10.08
CA GLU A 180 -18.24 -22.43 8.75
C GLU A 180 -17.80 -20.99 8.60
N THR A 181 -16.63 -20.82 8.00
CA THR A 181 -16.04 -19.51 7.69
C THR A 181 -16.03 -19.30 6.17
N PRO A 182 -15.90 -18.06 5.68
CA PRO A 182 -15.82 -17.80 4.25
C PRO A 182 -14.49 -18.25 3.62
N PHE A 183 -13.51 -18.69 4.43
CA PHE A 183 -12.17 -19.02 3.97
C PHE A 183 -12.09 -20.45 3.47
N ARG A 184 -11.50 -20.64 2.28
CA ARG A 184 -11.12 -21.94 1.73
C ARG A 184 -9.62 -21.95 1.54
N ARG A 185 -8.93 -22.91 2.16
CA ARG A 185 -7.49 -23.10 2.00
C ARG A 185 -7.22 -24.28 1.09
N VAL A 186 -6.27 -24.11 0.18
CA VAL A 186 -5.66 -25.19 -0.60
C VAL A 186 -4.15 -25.10 -0.46
N VAL A 187 -3.52 -26.25 -0.26
CA VAL A 187 -2.07 -26.38 -0.25
C VAL A 187 -1.65 -27.14 -1.49
N GLU A 188 -0.90 -26.49 -2.37
CA GLU A 188 -0.34 -27.07 -3.58
C GLU A 188 1.11 -27.47 -3.29
N ILE A 189 1.46 -28.71 -3.58
CA ILE A 189 2.82 -29.21 -3.41
C ILE A 189 3.34 -29.64 -4.77
N THR A 190 4.49 -29.10 -5.16
CA THR A 190 5.13 -29.41 -6.43
C THR A 190 6.54 -29.92 -6.16
N ARG A 191 6.76 -31.19 -6.47
CA ARG A 191 8.03 -31.89 -6.31
C ARG A 191 8.72 -32.24 -7.63
N SER A 192 7.95 -32.29 -8.73
CA SER A 192 8.49 -32.66 -10.04
C SER A 192 9.30 -31.51 -10.65
N SER A 193 10.52 -31.82 -11.09
CA SER A 193 11.37 -30.88 -11.84
C SER A 193 10.80 -30.50 -13.22
N THR A 194 9.75 -31.18 -13.69
CA THR A 194 9.08 -30.85 -14.96
C THR A 194 8.21 -29.59 -14.91
N CYS A 195 7.83 -29.15 -13.71
CA CYS A 195 6.93 -28.01 -13.49
C CYS A 195 7.42 -27.07 -12.38
N PHE A 196 8.50 -27.44 -11.71
CA PHE A 196 9.23 -26.60 -10.78
C PHE A 196 10.70 -26.62 -11.18
N GLU A 197 11.18 -25.50 -11.74
CA GLU A 197 12.60 -25.30 -11.98
C GLU A 197 13.32 -25.30 -10.61
N PRO A 198 14.16 -26.32 -10.33
CA PRO A 198 14.81 -26.44 -9.04
C PRO A 198 15.81 -25.30 -8.83
N MET A 199 16.03 -24.86 -7.59
CA MET A 199 17.02 -23.83 -7.32
C MET A 199 18.42 -24.30 -7.75
N PRO A 200 19.22 -23.42 -8.37
CA PRO A 200 20.55 -23.77 -8.85
C PRO A 200 21.44 -24.15 -7.67
N GLY A 201 22.22 -25.23 -7.83
CA GLY A 201 23.12 -25.73 -6.79
C GLY A 201 22.48 -26.67 -5.77
N VAL A 202 21.19 -27.01 -5.92
CA VAL A 202 20.49 -28.00 -5.09
C VAL A 202 19.86 -29.06 -6.00
N ASP A 203 20.05 -30.34 -5.68
CA ASP A 203 19.39 -31.43 -6.42
C ASP A 203 17.86 -31.31 -6.29
N SER A 204 17.15 -31.60 -7.38
CA SER A 204 15.68 -31.68 -7.44
C SER A 204 15.08 -32.63 -6.40
N SER A 205 15.82 -33.65 -5.96
CA SER A 205 15.41 -34.56 -4.89
C SER A 205 15.45 -33.94 -3.48
N ASN A 206 16.19 -32.84 -3.30
CA ASN A 206 16.45 -32.19 -2.01
C ASN A 206 15.69 -30.87 -1.83
N GLN A 207 14.68 -30.63 -2.67
CA GLN A 207 13.83 -29.44 -2.56
C GLN A 207 12.44 -29.71 -3.13
N PHE A 208 11.44 -29.04 -2.57
CA PHE A 208 10.12 -28.99 -3.18
C PHE A 208 9.42 -27.67 -2.86
N ARG A 209 8.50 -27.28 -3.73
CA ARG A 209 7.70 -26.07 -3.55
C ARG A 209 6.41 -26.39 -2.82
N VAL A 210 6.05 -25.55 -1.85
CA VAL A 210 4.77 -25.52 -1.17
C VAL A 210 4.13 -24.17 -1.43
N ARG A 211 2.91 -24.18 -1.96
CA ARG A 211 2.12 -22.96 -2.17
C ARG A 211 0.79 -23.08 -1.44
N SER A 212 0.57 -22.21 -0.48
CA SER A 212 -0.67 -22.15 0.29
C SER A 212 -1.52 -20.99 -0.23
N LYS A 213 -2.73 -21.30 -0.72
CA LYS A 213 -3.69 -20.32 -1.24
C LYS A 213 -4.93 -20.31 -0.38
N VAL A 214 -5.36 -19.12 0.02
CA VAL A 214 -6.60 -18.93 0.77
C VAL A 214 -7.52 -18.02 -0.02
N TYR A 215 -8.72 -18.52 -0.30
CA TYR A 215 -9.77 -17.82 -1.02
C TYR A 215 -10.89 -17.42 -0.07
N TRP A 216 -11.47 -16.24 -0.29
CA TRP A 216 -12.72 -15.83 0.35
C TRP A 216 -13.48 -14.87 -0.56
N THR A 217 -14.77 -14.68 -0.28
CA THR A 217 -15.60 -13.70 -0.98
C THR A 217 -15.90 -12.54 -0.05
N GLU A 218 -15.59 -11.33 -0.47
CA GLU A 218 -15.89 -10.11 0.27
C GLU A 218 -16.75 -9.18 -0.59
N ARG A 219 -18.00 -8.93 -0.15
CA ARG A 219 -19.00 -8.12 -0.87
C ARG A 219 -19.20 -8.56 -2.33
N GLY A 220 -19.27 -9.86 -2.55
CA GLY A 220 -19.45 -10.45 -3.89
C GLY A 220 -18.18 -10.47 -4.75
N VAL A 221 -17.05 -9.97 -4.25
CA VAL A 221 -15.77 -10.01 -4.96
C VAL A 221 -14.91 -11.13 -4.40
N ALA A 222 -14.47 -12.04 -5.26
CA ALA A 222 -13.50 -13.06 -4.90
C ALA A 222 -12.15 -12.42 -4.57
N LYS A 223 -11.54 -12.88 -3.47
CA LYS A 223 -10.25 -12.43 -2.97
C LYS A 223 -9.38 -13.65 -2.71
N GLU A 224 -8.07 -13.46 -2.82
CA GLU A 224 -7.10 -14.48 -2.53
C GLU A 224 -5.86 -13.91 -1.84
N VAL A 225 -5.22 -14.76 -1.05
CA VAL A 225 -3.84 -14.61 -0.59
C VAL A 225 -3.10 -15.88 -0.98
N VAL A 226 -1.91 -15.70 -1.53
CA VAL A 226 -1.03 -16.79 -1.95
C VAL A 226 0.32 -16.59 -1.30
N LEU A 227 0.78 -17.61 -0.58
CA LEU A 227 2.15 -17.69 -0.08
C LEU A 227 2.84 -18.89 -0.72
N ASP A 228 4.11 -18.72 -1.04
CA ASP A 228 4.92 -19.68 -1.79
C ASP A 228 6.27 -19.80 -1.07
N GLU A 229 6.66 -21.03 -0.77
CA GLU A 229 7.93 -21.33 -0.12
C GLU A 229 8.54 -22.60 -0.72
N ILE A 230 9.88 -22.64 -0.75
CA ILE A 230 10.64 -23.83 -1.12
C ILE A 230 11.17 -24.44 0.17
N LEU A 231 10.78 -25.69 0.42
CA LEU A 231 11.31 -26.48 1.53
C LEU A 231 12.46 -27.34 1.03
N PHE A 232 13.55 -27.33 1.79
CA PHE A 232 14.76 -28.09 1.50
C PHE A 232 14.89 -29.29 2.41
N ASN A 233 15.59 -30.29 1.89
CA ASN A 233 16.31 -31.24 2.71
C ASN A 233 17.54 -30.51 3.25
N TRP A 234 17.54 -30.18 4.53
CA TRP A 234 18.59 -29.37 5.15
C TRP A 234 19.71 -30.21 5.76
N ARG A 235 19.68 -31.53 5.55
CA ARG A 235 20.70 -32.47 6.00
C ARG A 235 21.82 -32.64 4.99
#